data_AF-A0A8X6P1A8-F1
#
_entry.id   AF-A0A8X6P1A8-F1
#
_cell.length_a   1.000
_cell.length_b   1.000
_cell.length_c   1.000
_cell.angle_alpha   90.00
_cell.angle_beta   90.00
_cell.angle_gamma   90.00
#
_symmetry.space_group_name_H-M   'P 1'
#
loop_
_entity.id
_entity.type
_entity.pdbx_description
1 polymer ?
#
loop_
_entity_poly.entity_id
_entity_poly.type
_entity_poly.pdbx_seq_one_letter_code
_entity_poly.pdbx_strand_id
1 'polypeptide(L)'
;MVQDPKNQWMLPKCNPDGTYQDLQCYDQYPDVPDTCMCTLFDGSPLTLPGFGLDVKTCVCFLASFKISEHDPNAEVPKCEKDGSFSPLQCSESSKECWCVDRNGNVLVPPSTKVHTCD
;
A
#
# COMPACT_ATOMS: atom_id res chain seq x y z
N MET A 1 16.11 0.93 34.13
CA MET A 1 15.85 0.02 33.01
C MET A 1 14.41 -0.42 33.16
N VAL A 2 13.47 0.36 32.61
CA VAL A 2 12.05 -0.04 32.61
C VAL A 2 11.99 -1.26 31.69
N GLN A 3 11.68 -2.43 32.26
CA GLN A 3 11.39 -3.58 31.43
C GLN A 3 10.16 -3.25 30.62
N ASP A 4 10.35 -3.18 29.30
CA ASP A 4 9.31 -2.97 28.32
C ASP A 4 8.20 -4.01 28.57
N PRO A 5 6.97 -3.58 28.92
CA PRO A 5 5.93 -4.53 29.28
C PRO A 5 5.66 -5.42 28.06
N LYS A 6 5.77 -6.74 28.25
CA LYS A 6 5.55 -7.82 27.26
C LYS A 6 4.15 -7.82 26.59
N ASN A 7 3.36 -6.77 26.76
CA ASN A 7 1.97 -6.62 26.33
C ASN A 7 1.73 -5.37 25.46
N GLN A 8 2.76 -4.76 24.86
CA GLN A 8 2.61 -3.65 23.91
C GLN A 8 2.47 -4.10 22.44
N TRP A 9 1.82 -5.23 22.22
CA TRP A 9 1.37 -5.60 20.88
C TRP A 9 0.26 -4.61 20.50
N MET A 10 0.43 -3.87 19.40
CA MET A 10 -0.40 -2.73 18.95
C MET A 10 0.05 -1.31 19.31
N LEU A 11 1.32 -1.09 19.68
CA LEU A 11 1.86 0.27 19.59
C LEU A 11 1.97 0.73 18.13
N PRO A 12 1.32 1.84 17.74
CA PRO A 12 1.51 2.37 16.41
C PRO A 12 2.89 3.00 16.26
N LYS A 13 3.51 2.77 15.10
CA LYS A 13 4.74 3.45 14.67
C LYS A 13 4.38 4.84 14.17
N CYS A 14 4.96 5.86 14.78
CA CYS A 14 4.74 7.26 14.38
C CYS A 14 5.98 7.84 13.69
N ASN A 15 5.75 8.84 12.85
CA ASN A 15 6.77 9.72 12.29
C ASN A 15 7.17 10.81 13.32
N PRO A 16 8.32 11.49 13.13
CA PRO A 16 8.77 12.56 14.04
C PRO A 16 7.82 13.76 14.14
N ASP A 17 6.99 13.98 13.13
CA ASP A 17 5.97 15.03 13.09
C ASP A 17 4.69 14.66 13.86
N GLY A 18 4.62 13.45 14.42
CA GLY A 18 3.47 12.92 15.15
C GLY A 18 2.42 12.24 14.28
N THR A 19 2.60 12.19 12.95
CA THR A 19 1.74 11.41 12.06
C THR A 19 2.02 9.92 12.17
N TYR A 20 1.07 9.09 11.78
CA TYR A 20 1.27 7.64 11.72
C TYR A 20 2.13 7.28 10.51
N GLN A 21 3.06 6.34 10.70
CA GLN A 21 3.70 5.67 9.56
C GLN A 21 2.61 4.95 8.75
N ASP A 22 2.80 4.91 7.44
CA ASP A 22 1.82 4.29 6.54
C ASP A 22 1.78 2.77 6.68
N LEU A 23 2.91 2.12 6.98
CA LEU A 23 3.00 0.69 7.23
C LEU A 23 3.08 0.38 8.73
N GLN A 24 2.03 -0.23 9.27
CA GLN A 24 1.93 -0.65 10.66
C GLN A 24 2.02 -2.17 10.76
N CYS A 25 3.16 -2.67 11.25
CA CYS A 25 3.38 -4.09 11.46
C CYS A 25 3.36 -4.40 12.96
N TYR A 26 2.66 -5.48 13.31
CA TYR A 26 2.51 -5.94 14.69
C TYR A 26 3.10 -7.33 14.84
N ASP A 27 4.01 -7.46 15.80
CA ASP A 27 4.61 -8.73 16.19
C ASP A 27 3.54 -9.53 16.96
N GLN A 28 2.94 -10.52 16.31
CA GLN A 28 1.88 -11.29 16.95
C GLN A 28 2.48 -12.31 17.94
N TYR A 29 3.52 -13.06 17.56
CA TYR A 29 4.24 -14.02 18.41
C TYR A 29 5.60 -14.40 17.76
N PRO A 30 6.59 -14.93 18.52
CA PRO A 30 7.90 -15.31 17.98
C PRO A 30 7.90 -16.38 16.87
N ASP A 31 6.76 -17.03 16.63
CA ASP A 31 6.57 -18.06 15.60
C ASP A 31 5.50 -17.69 14.56
N VAL A 32 4.96 -16.46 14.61
CA VAL A 32 3.92 -15.98 13.69
C VAL A 32 4.53 -14.84 12.86
N PRO A 33 4.46 -14.90 11.52
CA PRO A 33 4.98 -13.84 10.68
C PRO A 33 4.29 -12.51 11.00
N ASP A 34 5.08 -11.44 10.98
CA ASP A 34 4.61 -10.08 11.23
C ASP A 34 3.41 -9.77 10.37
N THR A 35 2.32 -9.36 11.01
CA THR A 35 1.12 -8.95 10.28
C THR A 35 1.15 -7.44 10.12
N CYS A 36 1.25 -6.99 8.88
CA CYS A 36 1.26 -5.59 8.53
C CYS A 36 -0.11 -5.12 8.00
N MET A 37 -0.42 -3.85 8.24
CA MET A 37 -1.55 -3.14 7.66
C MET A 37 -1.10 -1.76 7.18
N CYS A 38 -1.84 -1.20 6.23
CA CYS A 38 -1.65 0.16 5.76
C CYS A 38 -2.58 1.12 6.51
N THR A 39 -2.06 2.25 6.95
CA THR A 39 -2.82 3.32 7.60
C THR A 39 -2.58 4.66 6.92
N LEU A 40 -3.54 5.57 7.04
CA LEU A 40 -3.37 6.97 6.70
C LEU A 40 -2.56 7.71 7.78
N PHE A 41 -2.17 8.95 7.49
CA PHE A 41 -1.38 9.80 8.38
C PHE A 41 -2.06 10.08 9.73
N ASP A 42 -3.39 9.99 9.78
CA ASP A 42 -4.23 10.15 10.97
C ASP A 42 -4.43 8.84 11.75
N GLY A 43 -3.93 7.72 11.23
CA GLY A 43 -4.08 6.38 11.79
C GLY A 43 -5.31 5.61 11.29
N SER A 44 -6.11 6.17 10.38
CA SER A 44 -7.25 5.47 9.79
C SER A 44 -6.77 4.25 8.97
N PRO A 45 -7.36 3.05 9.15
CA PRO A 45 -6.92 1.85 8.45
C PRO A 45 -7.34 1.86 6.97
N LEU A 46 -6.36 1.74 6.06
CA LEU A 46 -6.58 1.54 4.63
C LEU A 46 -6.76 0.06 4.27
N THR A 47 -6.04 -0.82 4.96
CA THR A 47 -6.17 -2.26 4.80
C THR A 47 -6.41 -2.92 6.14
N LEU A 48 -7.12 -4.05 6.15
CA LEU A 48 -7.35 -4.83 7.36
C LEU A 48 -6.32 -5.97 7.47
N PRO A 49 -5.70 -6.17 8.65
CA PRO A 49 -4.78 -7.27 8.87
C PRO A 49 -5.52 -8.61 8.70
N GLY A 50 -4.88 -9.57 8.02
CA GLY A 50 -5.43 -10.92 7.84
C GLY A 50 -6.49 -11.09 6.75
N PHE A 51 -6.89 -10.04 6.02
CA PHE A 51 -7.78 -10.14 4.86
C PHE A 51 -7.02 -10.51 3.56
N GLY A 52 -6.17 -11.54 3.61
CA GLY A 52 -5.50 -12.10 2.42
C GLY A 52 -4.48 -11.19 1.73
N LEU A 53 -4.06 -10.10 2.41
CA LEU A 53 -2.98 -9.21 2.01
C LEU A 53 -1.74 -9.45 2.88
N ASP A 54 -0.57 -9.44 2.25
CA ASP A 54 0.75 -9.54 2.90
C ASP A 54 1.52 -8.26 2.59
N VAL A 55 1.02 -7.13 3.08
CA VAL A 55 1.52 -5.81 2.71
C VAL A 55 2.92 -5.58 3.26
N LYS A 56 3.85 -5.20 2.38
CA LYS A 56 5.24 -4.84 2.72
C LYS A 56 5.51 -3.38 2.45
N THR A 57 4.63 -2.72 1.71
CA THR A 57 4.65 -1.31 1.39
C THR A 57 3.21 -0.84 1.19
N CYS A 58 2.97 0.46 1.35
CA CYS A 58 1.63 1.05 1.23
C CYS A 58 1.51 2.04 0.06
N VAL A 59 2.56 2.14 -0.77
CA VAL A 59 2.66 3.14 -1.84
C VAL A 59 1.48 3.12 -2.80
N CYS A 60 1.03 1.93 -3.23
CA CYS A 60 -0.07 1.83 -4.19
C CYS A 60 -1.42 2.12 -3.51
N PHE A 61 -1.69 1.54 -2.34
CA PHE A 61 -2.95 1.77 -1.62
C PHE A 61 -3.14 3.23 -1.20
N LEU A 62 -2.07 3.90 -0.78
CA LEU A 62 -2.09 5.34 -0.50
C LEU A 62 -2.39 6.15 -1.76
N ALA A 63 -1.80 5.80 -2.90
CA ALA A 63 -2.08 6.46 -4.17
C ALA A 63 -3.54 6.26 -4.59
N SER A 64 -4.07 5.05 -4.48
CA SER A 64 -5.48 4.75 -4.76
C SER A 64 -6.43 5.54 -3.88
N PHE A 65 -6.13 5.66 -2.58
CA PHE A 65 -6.93 6.48 -1.67
C PHE A 65 -6.90 7.96 -2.08
N LYS A 66 -5.71 8.53 -2.33
CA LYS A 66 -5.57 9.94 -2.73
C LYS A 66 -6.34 10.28 -4.01
N ILE A 67 -6.36 9.35 -4.98
CA ILE A 67 -7.12 9.51 -6.22
C ILE A 67 -8.62 9.48 -5.92
N SER A 68 -9.09 8.49 -5.17
CA SER A 68 -10.51 8.32 -4.83
C SER A 68 -11.07 9.44 -3.94
N GLU A 69 -10.26 9.96 -3.02
CA GLU A 69 -10.62 11.08 -2.15
C GLU A 69 -10.87 12.36 -2.98
N HIS A 70 -10.04 12.59 -4.00
CA HIS A 70 -10.13 13.77 -4.85
C HIS A 70 -11.21 13.62 -5.94
N ASP A 71 -11.31 12.44 -6.56
CA ASP A 71 -12.32 12.10 -7.56
C ASP A 71 -12.78 10.64 -7.39
N PRO A 72 -13.98 10.41 -6.83
CA PRO A 72 -14.52 9.05 -6.64
C PRO A 72 -14.74 8.27 -7.94
N ASN A 73 -14.77 8.94 -9.09
CA ASN A 73 -14.94 8.31 -10.40
C ASN A 73 -13.62 8.15 -11.15
N ALA A 74 -12.49 8.59 -10.58
CA ALA A 74 -11.19 8.44 -11.21
C ALA A 74 -10.73 6.98 -11.19
N GLU A 75 -9.95 6.62 -12.21
CA GLU A 75 -9.35 5.30 -12.32
C GLU A 75 -8.24 5.13 -11.28
N VAL A 76 -8.43 4.18 -10.36
CA VAL A 76 -7.43 3.86 -9.35
C VAL A 76 -6.39 2.87 -9.89
N PRO A 77 -5.12 2.96 -9.48
CA PRO A 77 -4.09 2.05 -9.92
C PRO A 77 -4.33 0.63 -9.39
N LYS A 78 -3.87 -0.35 -10.17
CA LYS A 78 -3.89 -1.75 -9.78
C LYS A 78 -2.73 -2.03 -8.82
N CYS A 79 -3.04 -2.53 -7.63
CA CYS A 79 -2.06 -2.86 -6.61
C CYS A 79 -1.84 -4.37 -6.49
N GLU A 80 -0.61 -4.77 -6.17
CA GLU A 80 -0.28 -6.12 -5.76
C GLU A 80 -0.62 -6.36 -4.28
N LYS A 81 -0.65 -7.63 -3.86
CA LYS A 81 -0.94 -8.00 -2.46
C LYS A 81 0.09 -7.49 -1.47
N ASP A 82 1.31 -7.22 -1.93
CA ASP A 82 2.37 -6.62 -1.11
C ASP A 82 2.24 -5.10 -0.97
N GLY A 83 1.23 -4.50 -1.61
CA GLY A 83 0.92 -3.08 -1.63
C GLY A 83 1.80 -2.23 -2.55
N SER A 84 2.63 -2.87 -3.36
CA SER A 84 3.30 -2.22 -4.50
C SER A 84 2.36 -2.09 -5.70
N PHE A 85 2.78 -1.32 -6.69
CA PHE A 85 2.04 -1.22 -7.95
C PHE A 85 2.19 -2.52 -8.76
N SER A 86 1.09 -2.96 -9.38
CA SER A 86 1.15 -4.01 -10.41
C SER A 86 1.97 -3.48 -11.59
N PRO A 87 2.90 -4.26 -12.16
CA PRO A 87 3.82 -3.76 -13.18
C PRO A 87 3.10 -3.28 -14.44
N LEU A 88 1.95 -3.86 -14.76
CA LEU A 88 1.07 -3.42 -15.84
C LEU A 88 -0.10 -2.62 -15.26
N GLN A 89 -0.24 -1.38 -15.71
CA GLN A 89 -1.37 -0.50 -15.40
C GLN A 89 -2.16 -0.24 -16.68
N CYS A 90 -3.49 -0.21 -16.59
CA CYS A 90 -4.35 0.01 -17.74
C CYS A 90 -5.46 0.99 -17.39
N SER A 91 -5.72 1.92 -18.30
CA SER A 91 -6.83 2.87 -18.23
C SER A 91 -8.02 2.32 -19.01
N GLU A 92 -9.18 2.21 -18.36
CA GLU A 92 -10.42 1.79 -18.99
C GLU A 92 -11.00 2.87 -19.90
N SER A 93 -10.73 4.14 -19.59
CA SER A 93 -11.20 5.31 -20.34
C SER A 93 -10.47 5.47 -21.68
N SER A 94 -9.14 5.39 -21.68
CA SER A 94 -8.32 5.52 -22.90
C SER A 94 -8.06 4.19 -23.61
N LYS A 95 -8.28 3.06 -22.93
CA LYS A 95 -7.89 1.70 -23.39
C LYS A 95 -6.37 1.53 -23.61
N GLU A 96 -5.58 2.42 -23.01
CA GLU A 96 -4.12 2.34 -23.04
C GLU A 96 -3.59 1.67 -21.77
N CYS A 97 -2.48 0.94 -21.91
CA CYS A 97 -1.75 0.41 -20.78
C CYS A 97 -0.31 0.94 -20.77
N TRP A 98 0.30 0.94 -19.59
CA TRP A 98 1.68 1.36 -19.38
C TRP A 98 2.36 0.46 -18.36
N CYS A 99 3.69 0.45 -18.38
CA CYS A 99 4.48 -0.29 -17.40
C CYS A 99 4.98 0.65 -16.31
N VAL A 100 4.90 0.20 -15.06
CA VAL A 100 5.42 0.91 -13.89
C VAL A 100 6.36 0.03 -13.09
N ASP A 101 7.25 0.66 -12.32
CA ASP A 101 7.98 -0.04 -11.27
C ASP A 101 7.12 -0.25 -10.01
N ARG A 102 7.70 -0.91 -9.00
CA ARG A 102 7.03 -1.18 -7.71
C ARG A 102 6.56 0.07 -6.96
N ASN A 103 7.14 1.24 -7.26
CA ASN A 103 6.81 2.52 -6.63
C ASN A 103 5.82 3.35 -7.48
N GLY A 104 5.43 2.85 -8.66
CA GLY A 104 4.51 3.53 -9.57
C GLY A 104 5.20 4.44 -10.58
N ASN A 105 6.53 4.44 -10.68
CA ASN A 105 7.24 5.22 -11.69
C ASN A 105 7.02 4.60 -13.08
N VAL A 106 6.61 5.42 -14.05
CA VAL A 106 6.36 4.97 -15.43
C VAL A 106 7.67 4.58 -16.10
N LEU A 107 7.77 3.31 -16.51
CA LEU A 107 8.89 2.75 -17.26
C LEU A 107 8.65 2.80 -18.77
N VAL A 108 7.40 2.56 -19.18
CA VAL A 108 6.96 2.59 -20.58
C VAL A 108 5.75 3.51 -20.66
N PRO A 109 5.70 4.48 -21.60
CA PRO A 109 4.56 5.38 -21.72
C PRO A 109 3.26 4.64 -22.11
N PRO A 110 2.09 5.23 -21.80
CA PRO A 110 0.80 4.67 -22.19
C PRO A 110 0.69 4.41 -23.69
N SER A 111 0.22 3.22 -24.05
CA SER A 111 -0.09 2.84 -25.42
C SER A 111 -1.11 1.71 -25.46
N THR A 112 -1.94 1.69 -26.50
CA THR A 112 -2.85 0.57 -26.80
C THR A 112 -2.13 -0.72 -27.19
N LYS A 113 -0.81 -0.67 -27.44
CA LYS A 113 0.01 -1.83 -27.83
C LYS A 113 0.65 -2.55 -26.64
N VAL A 114 0.59 -1.96 -25.44
CA VAL A 114 1.16 -2.54 -24.23
C VAL A 114 0.12 -3.46 -23.61
N HIS A 115 0.48 -4.73 -23.42
CA HIS A 115 -0.41 -5.73 -22.82
C HIS A 115 0.27 -6.59 -21.75
N THR A 116 1.59 -6.50 -21.63
CA THR A 116 2.39 -7.18 -20.59
C THR A 116 3.62 -6.33 -20.27
N CYS A 117 4.16 -6.52 -19.06
CA CYS A 117 5.33 -5.83 -18.52
C CYS A 117 6.30 -6.83 -17.84
N ASP A 118 6.40 -8.04 -18.43
CA ASP A 118 7.34 -9.10 -18.02
C ASP A 118 8.81 -8.77 -18.33
#